data_AF-A0A6J0B8F0-F1
#
_entry.id   AF-A0A6J0B8F0-F1
#
_cell.length_a   1.000
_cell.length_b   1.000
_cell.length_c   1.000
_cell.angle_alpha   90.00
_cell.angle_beta   90.00
_cell.angle_gamma   90.00
#
_symmetry.space_group_name_H-M   'P 1'
#
loop_
_entity.id
_entity.type
_entity.pdbx_description
1 polymer ?
#
loop_
_entity_poly.entity_id
_entity_poly.type
_entity_poly.pdbx_seq_one_letter_code
_entity_poly.pdbx_strand_id
1 'polypeptide(L)'
;QLDATQVCIQALSLCRMGIENFMAPNLVLLMKLDRQTDEMGLVLCKRLHDAEWQIRESVLQVINTIARIAEDKYPAFQDLLLANRFPELIVDIAATDEVGYVRATALKCLSNFVRLHKIWTDKLYHLDLPNVAVNLITNEMEAIVRREAVILVKELFVYRKCLESTLDKITNVMSATAILDLNWEVRVKALDFWSQFIKSRLSDQGMLDGTFPTYTFSKEHRRIVSLDEDEIKKRIIKVLDELANRNCLSVLLATLDNDSDFQVCKASGEIVKMLKQIFVSYKIRPSCNTENDIPLVASDRNLNSKILSLGKTQDRLCIRNETREIDHQPRIPAKIIDIVDSDEENPLGSLYKRTLNMSINAQPSKSKNIKYVSNVNRSQFIRMVFNYNIDAYLEEKNPWLKTHANSFRSIINDIIVAHQRNKVNHMEYC
;
A
#
# COMPACT_ATOMS: atom_id res chain seq x y z
N GLN A 1 -2.93 9.89 39.29
CA GLN A 1 -1.84 10.69 38.71
C GLN A 1 -1.65 10.22 37.28
N LEU A 2 -1.75 11.12 36.30
CA LEU A 2 -1.37 10.80 34.93
C LEU A 2 0.15 10.64 34.88
N ASP A 3 0.61 9.56 34.27
CA ASP A 3 2.02 9.35 33.96
C ASP A 3 2.55 10.52 33.10
N ALA A 4 3.80 10.94 33.30
CA ALA A 4 4.39 12.09 32.61
C ALA A 4 4.35 11.92 31.07
N THR A 5 4.51 10.69 30.61
CA THR A 5 4.34 10.29 29.20
C THR A 5 2.93 10.57 28.70
N GLN A 6 1.91 10.18 29.48
CA GLN A 6 0.51 10.39 29.11
C GLN A 6 0.13 11.86 29.06
N VAL A 7 0.66 12.68 29.98
CA VAL A 7 0.47 14.15 29.95
C VAL A 7 1.09 14.73 28.67
N CYS A 8 2.29 14.28 28.28
CA CYS A 8 2.95 14.76 27.06
C CYS A 8 2.15 14.40 25.80
N ILE A 9 1.66 13.15 25.70
CA ILE A 9 0.84 12.69 24.58
C ILE A 9 -0.46 13.51 24.49
N GLN A 10 -1.12 13.75 25.63
CA GLN A 10 -2.33 14.57 25.68
C GLN A 10 -2.07 16.02 25.26
N ALA A 11 -0.94 16.61 25.67
CA ALA A 11 -0.55 17.95 25.26
C ALA A 11 -0.26 18.05 23.75
N LEU A 12 0.43 17.06 23.18
CA LEU A 12 0.69 16.99 21.73
C LEU A 12 -0.60 16.78 20.94
N SER A 13 -1.51 15.94 21.44
CA SER A 13 -2.84 15.74 20.85
C SER A 13 -3.67 17.03 20.88
N LEU A 14 -3.64 17.77 22.00
CA LEU A 14 -4.28 19.07 22.09
C LEU A 14 -3.66 20.09 21.12
N CYS A 15 -2.34 20.11 20.99
CA CYS A 15 -1.63 20.95 20.02
C CYS A 15 -2.10 20.63 18.59
N ARG A 16 -2.14 19.35 18.22
CA ARG A 16 -2.67 18.89 16.92
C ARG A 16 -4.10 19.38 16.69
N MET A 17 -5.01 19.17 17.64
CA MET A 17 -6.39 19.63 17.53
C MET A 17 -6.50 21.16 17.46
N GLY A 18 -5.64 21.88 18.17
CA GLY A 18 -5.51 23.33 18.13
C GLY A 18 -5.19 23.83 16.72
N ILE A 19 -4.15 23.26 16.12
CA ILE A 19 -3.69 23.60 14.77
C ILE A 19 -4.76 23.23 13.73
N GLU A 20 -5.43 22.07 13.86
CA GLU A 20 -6.45 21.63 12.90
C GLU A 20 -7.70 22.52 12.88
N ASN A 21 -8.17 22.96 14.05
CA ASN A 21 -9.51 23.53 14.20
C ASN A 21 -9.53 25.04 14.45
N PHE A 22 -8.50 25.62 15.07
CA PHE A 22 -8.54 26.99 15.58
C PHE A 22 -7.67 28.00 14.81
N MET A 23 -6.94 27.55 13.79
CA MET A 23 -6.27 28.46 12.86
C MET A 23 -7.29 28.91 11.79
N ALA A 24 -7.93 30.06 12.01
CA ALA A 24 -8.88 30.69 11.06
C ALA A 24 -8.14 31.42 9.91
N PRO A 25 -8.57 31.30 8.62
CA PRO A 25 -7.80 31.73 7.44
C PRO A 25 -7.33 33.20 7.44
N ASN A 26 -7.98 34.06 8.21
CA ASN A 26 -7.61 35.45 8.44
C ASN A 26 -6.34 35.63 9.28
N LEU A 27 -5.87 34.59 9.97
CA LEU A 27 -4.58 34.57 10.67
C LEU A 27 -3.38 34.43 9.73
N VAL A 28 -3.60 34.05 8.45
CA VAL A 28 -2.54 33.98 7.42
C VAL A 28 -1.80 35.31 7.27
N LEU A 29 -2.50 36.44 7.38
CA LEU A 29 -1.92 37.77 7.26
C LEU A 29 -1.18 38.24 8.53
N LEU A 30 -1.45 37.59 9.67
CA LEU A 30 -0.88 37.92 10.98
C LEU A 30 0.26 36.99 11.38
N MET A 31 0.35 35.80 10.77
CA MET A 31 1.47 34.88 10.93
C MET A 31 2.70 35.41 10.18
N LYS A 32 3.36 36.41 10.75
CA LYS A 32 4.83 36.39 10.71
C LYS A 32 5.24 35.29 11.67
N LEU A 33 6.06 34.32 11.23
CA LEU A 33 6.68 33.38 12.16
C LEU A 33 7.37 34.21 13.25
N ASP A 34 6.83 34.14 14.46
CA ASP A 34 7.36 34.79 15.62
C ASP A 34 8.28 33.81 16.37
N ARG A 35 8.97 34.32 17.40
CA ARG A 35 9.85 33.50 18.24
C ARG A 35 9.14 32.29 18.86
N GLN A 36 7.83 32.37 19.10
CA GLN A 36 7.04 31.29 19.71
C GLN A 36 6.81 30.13 18.73
N THR A 37 6.65 30.43 17.44
CA THR A 37 6.56 29.40 16.39
C THR A 37 7.90 28.67 16.22
N ASP A 38 9.03 29.38 16.36
CA ASP A 38 10.38 28.79 16.36
C ASP A 38 10.60 27.90 17.60
N GLU A 39 10.16 28.33 18.78
CA GLU A 39 10.19 27.53 20.01
C GLU A 39 9.40 26.23 19.86
N MET A 40 8.22 26.28 19.22
CA MET A 40 7.43 25.08 18.91
C MET A 40 8.23 24.09 18.05
N GLY A 41 8.92 24.58 17.00
CA GLY A 41 9.77 23.75 16.16
C GLY A 41 10.88 23.05 16.94
N LEU A 42 11.56 23.77 17.84
CA LEU A 42 12.61 23.21 18.70
C LEU A 42 12.08 22.15 19.67
N VAL A 43 10.91 22.39 20.28
CA VAL A 43 10.27 21.43 21.18
C VAL A 43 9.89 20.15 20.46
N LEU A 44 9.28 20.26 19.27
CA LEU A 44 8.94 19.09 18.45
C LEU A 44 10.20 18.32 18.04
N CYS A 45 11.25 19.01 17.60
CA CYS A 45 12.53 18.38 17.23
C CYS A 45 13.16 17.61 18.41
N LYS A 46 13.16 18.21 19.60
CA LYS A 46 13.64 17.54 20.82
C LYS A 46 12.82 16.29 21.15
N ARG A 47 11.49 16.35 21.00
CA ARG A 47 10.58 15.23 21.32
C ARG A 47 10.58 14.11 20.28
N LEU A 48 11.08 14.35 19.06
CA LEU A 48 11.35 13.26 18.11
C LEU A 48 12.48 12.32 18.56
N HIS A 49 13.31 12.73 19.50
CA HIS A 49 14.41 11.92 20.04
C HIS A 49 14.06 11.33 21.43
N ASP A 50 12.79 11.33 21.81
CA ASP A 50 12.34 10.78 23.08
C ASP A 50 12.44 9.24 23.07
N ALA A 51 12.75 8.64 24.23
CA ALA A 51 12.92 7.20 24.35
C ALA A 51 11.59 6.46 24.13
N GLU A 52 10.49 7.06 24.59
CA GLU A 52 9.14 6.53 24.45
C GLU A 52 8.63 6.73 23.01
N TRP A 53 8.38 5.63 22.31
CA TRP A 53 7.96 5.66 20.90
C TRP A 53 6.62 6.37 20.69
N GLN A 54 5.72 6.33 21.68
CA GLN A 54 4.41 6.98 21.65
C GLN A 54 4.55 8.50 21.59
N ILE A 55 5.58 9.06 22.23
CA ILE A 55 5.88 10.49 22.17
C ILE A 55 6.39 10.82 20.76
N ARG A 56 7.35 10.05 20.23
CA ARG A 56 7.86 10.25 18.87
C ARG A 56 6.74 10.19 17.82
N GLU A 57 5.88 9.19 17.92
CA GLU A 57 4.71 9.00 17.05
C GLU A 57 3.74 10.19 17.15
N SER A 58 3.40 10.62 18.37
CA SER A 58 2.52 11.78 18.60
C SER A 58 3.10 13.07 18.02
N VAL A 59 4.41 13.27 18.11
CA VAL A 59 5.09 14.43 17.51
C VAL A 59 5.02 14.37 15.98
N LEU A 60 5.26 13.20 15.38
CA LEU A 60 5.11 13.01 13.94
C LEU A 60 3.67 13.30 13.49
N GLN A 61 2.65 12.92 14.28
CA GLN A 61 1.27 13.30 13.96
C GLN A 61 1.06 14.82 13.94
N VAL A 62 1.64 15.56 14.90
CA VAL A 62 1.58 17.03 14.91
C VAL A 62 2.26 17.60 13.64
N ILE A 63 3.46 17.12 13.31
CA ILE A 63 4.21 17.56 12.12
C ILE A 63 3.42 17.24 10.84
N ASN A 64 2.82 16.06 10.75
CA ASN A 64 1.97 15.65 9.63
C ASN A 64 0.78 16.59 9.45
N THR A 65 0.15 16.99 10.56
CA THR A 65 -0.95 17.95 10.57
C THR A 65 -0.49 19.32 10.09
N ILE A 66 0.66 19.81 10.56
CA ILE A 66 1.28 21.05 10.09
C ILE A 66 1.52 20.98 8.58
N ALA A 67 2.08 19.88 8.07
CA ALA A 67 2.35 19.67 6.65
C ALA A 67 1.08 19.79 5.78
N ARG A 68 0.01 19.10 6.19
CA ARG A 68 -1.28 19.13 5.48
C ARG A 68 -1.87 20.54 5.44
N ILE A 69 -1.77 21.25 6.56
CA ILE A 69 -2.29 22.61 6.69
C ILE A 69 -1.41 23.60 5.90
N ALA A 70 -0.12 23.32 5.78
CA ALA A 70 0.82 24.10 4.98
C ALA A 70 0.59 23.99 3.47
N GLU A 71 -0.06 22.90 3.02
CA GLU A 71 -0.46 22.71 1.63
C GLU A 71 -1.69 23.56 1.29
N ASP A 72 -2.75 23.46 2.12
CA ASP A 72 -4.07 23.98 1.76
C ASP A 72 -4.39 25.37 2.32
N LYS A 73 -3.84 25.73 3.48
CA LYS A 73 -4.32 26.88 4.28
C LYS A 73 -3.23 27.88 4.67
N TYR A 74 -2.06 27.41 5.11
CA TYR A 74 -1.00 28.26 5.70
C TYR A 74 0.39 27.92 5.16
N PRO A 75 0.75 28.38 3.94
CA PRO A 75 2.06 28.11 3.34
C PRO A 75 3.26 28.53 4.21
N ALA A 76 3.10 29.50 5.10
CA ALA A 76 4.15 29.94 6.04
C ALA A 76 4.67 28.79 6.94
N PHE A 77 3.86 27.77 7.24
CA PHE A 77 4.33 26.61 8.00
C PHE A 77 5.39 25.79 7.27
N GLN A 78 5.55 25.94 5.95
CA GLN A 78 6.66 25.31 5.23
C GLN A 78 8.02 25.83 5.73
N ASP A 79 8.10 27.10 6.13
CA ASP A 79 9.33 27.69 6.69
C ASP A 79 9.67 27.10 8.06
N LEU A 80 8.65 26.90 8.92
CA LEU A 80 8.82 26.19 10.19
C LEU A 80 9.37 24.79 9.97
N LEU A 81 8.82 24.07 8.98
CA LEU A 81 9.22 22.71 8.66
C LEU A 81 10.68 22.64 8.19
N LEU A 82 11.09 23.60 7.35
CA LEU A 82 12.44 23.70 6.79
C LEU A 82 13.47 24.16 7.84
N ALA A 83 13.15 25.16 8.66
CA ALA A 83 14.06 25.73 9.65
C ALA A 83 14.55 24.67 10.66
N ASN A 84 13.69 23.72 11.00
CA ASN A 84 13.97 22.67 11.98
C ASN A 84 14.48 21.35 11.36
N ARG A 85 14.76 21.32 10.05
CA ARG A 85 15.27 20.13 9.33
C ARG A 85 14.40 18.88 9.48
N PHE A 86 13.08 19.06 9.64
CA PHE A 86 12.16 17.93 9.71
C PHE A 86 12.16 17.05 8.45
N PRO A 87 12.30 17.58 7.21
CA PRO A 87 12.33 16.74 6.02
C PRO A 87 13.41 15.65 6.09
N GLU A 88 14.65 16.03 6.38
CA GLU A 88 15.77 15.09 6.49
C GLU A 88 15.58 14.13 7.68
N LEU A 89 15.25 14.67 8.86
CA LEU A 89 15.07 13.87 10.07
C LEU A 89 13.96 12.82 9.93
N ILE A 90 12.86 13.15 9.23
CA ILE A 90 11.75 12.22 9.03
C ILE A 90 12.12 11.12 8.03
N VAL A 91 12.98 11.40 7.04
CA VAL A 91 13.54 10.34 6.16
C VAL A 91 14.35 9.35 6.99
N ASP A 92 15.22 9.86 7.88
CA ASP A 92 16.02 9.01 8.76
C ASP A 92 15.13 8.16 9.67
N ILE A 93 14.16 8.78 10.36
CA ILE A 93 13.21 8.06 11.22
C ILE A 93 12.44 6.99 10.45
N ALA A 94 11.95 7.30 9.24
CA ALA A 94 11.24 6.33 8.40
C ALA A 94 12.09 5.11 8.04
N ALA A 95 13.41 5.30 7.90
CA ALA A 95 14.35 4.23 7.54
C ALA A 95 14.88 3.45 8.75
N THR A 96 15.07 4.10 9.90
CA THR A 96 15.88 3.54 11.01
C THR A 96 15.16 3.33 12.33
N ASP A 97 13.97 3.91 12.57
CA ASP A 97 13.31 3.75 13.88
C ASP A 97 12.94 2.28 14.14
N GLU A 98 13.14 1.82 15.37
CA GLU A 98 12.93 0.42 15.75
C GLU A 98 11.45 0.01 15.72
N VAL A 99 10.53 0.98 15.84
CA VAL A 99 9.10 0.74 15.97
C VAL A 99 8.39 1.07 14.65
N GLY A 100 7.74 0.08 14.03
CA GLY A 100 7.06 0.29 12.76
C GLY A 100 5.90 1.28 12.79
N TYR A 101 5.22 1.50 13.91
CA TYR A 101 4.22 2.59 14.03
C TYR A 101 4.83 3.98 13.83
N VAL A 102 6.03 4.21 14.37
CA VAL A 102 6.76 5.47 14.21
C VAL A 102 7.20 5.62 12.74
N ARG A 103 7.79 4.56 12.16
CA ARG A 103 8.19 4.54 10.75
C ARG A 103 7.03 4.78 9.79
N ALA A 104 5.89 4.13 10.03
CA ALA A 104 4.68 4.31 9.22
C ALA A 104 4.17 5.77 9.30
N THR A 105 4.16 6.37 10.48
CA THR A 105 3.76 7.77 10.65
C THR A 105 4.75 8.73 9.99
N ALA A 106 6.05 8.43 10.03
CA ALA A 106 7.08 9.17 9.31
C ALA A 106 6.89 9.09 7.79
N LEU A 107 6.63 7.89 7.24
CA LEU A 107 6.31 7.71 5.80
C LEU A 107 5.05 8.49 5.38
N LYS A 108 4.05 8.56 6.26
CA LYS A 108 2.86 9.39 6.04
C LYS A 108 3.20 10.88 6.02
N CYS A 109 4.09 11.35 6.88
CA CYS A 109 4.62 12.72 6.82
C CYS A 109 5.32 12.98 5.49
N LEU A 110 6.20 12.07 5.06
CA LEU A 110 6.92 12.18 3.78
C LEU A 110 5.95 12.25 2.60
N SER A 111 4.89 11.46 2.62
CA SER A 111 3.85 11.48 1.59
C SER A 111 3.22 12.88 1.43
N ASN A 112 3.01 13.60 2.54
CA ASN A 112 2.54 14.99 2.51
C ASN A 112 3.65 15.98 2.12
N PHE A 113 4.88 15.80 2.61
CA PHE A 113 6.00 16.66 2.22
C PHE A 113 6.31 16.58 0.73
N VAL A 114 6.17 15.41 0.12
CA VAL A 114 6.34 15.21 -1.31
C VAL A 114 5.35 16.02 -2.13
N ARG A 115 4.24 16.52 -1.58
CA ARG A 115 3.30 17.41 -2.29
C ARG A 115 3.74 18.87 -2.25
N LEU A 116 4.39 19.28 -1.16
CA LEU A 116 4.87 20.64 -0.93
C LEU A 116 6.10 20.96 -1.81
N HIS A 117 5.92 21.81 -2.83
CA HIS A 117 6.98 22.09 -3.82
C HIS A 117 8.27 22.63 -3.19
N LYS A 118 8.17 23.57 -2.24
CA LYS A 118 9.32 24.18 -1.58
C LYS A 118 10.14 23.16 -0.77
N ILE A 119 9.47 22.33 0.02
CA ILE A 119 10.13 21.28 0.81
C ILE A 119 10.81 20.26 -0.11
N TRP A 120 10.15 19.91 -1.22
CA TRP A 120 10.73 19.01 -2.20
C TRP A 120 12.01 19.55 -2.82
N THR A 121 11.98 20.77 -3.35
CA THR A 121 13.13 21.37 -4.04
C THR A 121 14.30 21.60 -3.10
N ASP A 122 14.03 22.05 -1.89
CA ASP A 122 15.08 22.51 -0.98
C ASP A 122 15.78 21.34 -0.29
N LYS A 123 15.02 20.30 0.09
CA LYS A 123 15.51 19.24 0.99
C LYS A 123 15.35 17.81 0.49
N LEU A 124 14.22 17.45 -0.12
CA LEU A 124 13.92 16.04 -0.41
C LEU A 124 14.45 15.53 -1.75
N TYR A 125 14.59 16.39 -2.76
CA TYR A 125 14.97 15.99 -4.12
C TYR A 125 16.29 15.18 -4.17
N HIS A 126 17.23 15.47 -3.28
CA HIS A 126 18.55 14.82 -3.24
C HIS A 126 18.61 13.52 -2.41
N LEU A 127 17.53 13.16 -1.70
CA LEU A 127 17.53 12.05 -0.74
C LEU A 127 17.10 10.70 -1.34
N ASP A 128 16.94 10.61 -2.66
CA ASP A 128 16.59 9.38 -3.38
C ASP A 128 15.42 8.59 -2.75
N LEU A 129 14.36 9.34 -2.37
CA LEU A 129 13.15 8.77 -1.76
C LEU A 129 12.53 7.60 -2.53
N PRO A 130 12.55 7.54 -3.88
CA PRO A 130 12.05 6.38 -4.61
C PRO A 130 12.75 5.08 -4.21
N ASN A 131 14.08 5.08 -4.08
CA ASN A 131 14.82 3.87 -3.70
C ASN A 131 14.63 3.53 -2.22
N VAL A 132 14.55 4.53 -1.34
CA VAL A 132 14.20 4.33 0.08
C VAL A 132 12.85 3.64 0.22
N ALA A 133 11.83 4.14 -0.48
CA ALA A 133 10.48 3.58 -0.42
C ALA A 133 10.43 2.17 -1.03
N VAL A 134 11.09 1.92 -2.16
CA VAL A 134 11.21 0.57 -2.74
C VAL A 134 11.89 -0.42 -1.80
N ASN A 135 12.96 0.01 -1.11
CA ASN A 135 13.66 -0.82 -0.12
C ASN A 135 12.74 -1.21 1.03
N LEU A 136 11.96 -0.25 1.56
CA LEU A 136 10.98 -0.50 2.62
C LEU A 136 9.87 -1.44 2.14
N ILE A 137 9.33 -1.27 0.93
CA ILE A 137 8.30 -2.19 0.41
C ILE A 137 8.83 -3.64 0.30
N THR A 138 10.11 -3.81 -0.05
CA THR A 138 10.68 -5.13 -0.35
C THR A 138 11.15 -5.87 0.90
N ASN A 139 11.75 -5.14 1.86
CA ASN A 139 12.49 -5.75 2.97
C ASN A 139 11.79 -5.62 4.32
N GLU A 140 10.74 -4.81 4.42
CA GLU A 140 10.06 -4.57 5.68
C GLU A 140 9.12 -5.72 6.06
N MET A 141 9.16 -6.10 7.34
CA MET A 141 8.33 -7.18 7.88
C MET A 141 6.94 -6.69 8.24
N GLU A 142 6.83 -5.46 8.74
CA GLU A 142 5.57 -4.89 9.18
C GLU A 142 4.71 -4.37 8.03
N ALA A 143 3.51 -4.92 7.89
CA ALA A 143 2.57 -4.54 6.84
C ALA A 143 2.17 -3.06 6.90
N ILE A 144 2.09 -2.47 8.10
CA ILE A 144 1.74 -1.05 8.26
C ILE A 144 2.77 -0.14 7.61
N VAL A 145 4.06 -0.45 7.75
CA VAL A 145 5.15 0.32 7.15
C VAL A 145 5.17 0.10 5.64
N ARG A 146 5.05 -1.14 5.16
CA ARG A 146 4.92 -1.42 3.71
C ARG A 146 3.77 -0.67 3.07
N ARG A 147 2.60 -0.63 3.74
CA ARG A 147 1.41 0.10 3.27
C ARG A 147 1.69 1.58 3.07
N GLU A 148 2.30 2.24 4.06
CA GLU A 148 2.64 3.67 3.95
C GLU A 148 3.77 3.93 2.94
N ALA A 149 4.72 3.00 2.78
CA ALA A 149 5.75 3.10 1.76
C ALA A 149 5.16 3.00 0.33
N VAL A 150 4.16 2.13 0.12
CA VAL A 150 3.43 2.06 -1.15
C VAL A 150 2.70 3.39 -1.44
N ILE A 151 2.08 3.99 -0.42
CA ILE A 151 1.44 5.29 -0.54
C ILE A 151 2.48 6.36 -0.93
N LEU A 152 3.65 6.38 -0.30
CA LEU A 152 4.72 7.31 -0.63
C LEU A 152 5.17 7.18 -2.09
N VAL A 153 5.37 5.96 -2.61
CA VAL A 153 5.72 5.75 -4.02
C VAL A 153 4.64 6.27 -4.96
N LYS A 154 3.36 6.07 -4.62
CA LYS A 154 2.25 6.63 -5.40
C LYS A 154 2.27 8.17 -5.38
N GLU A 155 2.47 8.81 -4.23
CA GLU A 155 2.55 10.28 -4.15
C GLU A 155 3.78 10.82 -4.92
N LEU A 156 4.93 10.13 -4.84
CA LEU A 156 6.11 10.45 -5.66
C LEU A 156 5.80 10.38 -7.15
N PHE A 157 5.11 9.33 -7.61
CA PHE A 157 4.72 9.18 -9.01
C PHE A 157 3.75 10.27 -9.48
N VAL A 158 2.78 10.66 -8.64
CA VAL A 158 1.75 11.65 -9.01
C VAL A 158 2.32 13.07 -9.06
N TYR A 159 3.09 13.47 -8.04
CA TYR A 159 3.51 14.87 -7.88
C TYR A 159 4.91 15.15 -8.41
N ARG A 160 5.74 14.12 -8.60
CA ARG A 160 7.15 14.27 -8.98
C ARG A 160 7.45 13.50 -10.26
N LYS A 161 8.36 14.05 -11.06
CA LYS A 161 8.82 13.38 -12.28
C LYS A 161 9.81 12.29 -11.87
N CYS A 162 9.44 11.03 -12.11
CA CYS A 162 10.36 9.91 -11.96
C CYS A 162 11.17 9.72 -13.25
N LEU A 163 12.46 9.43 -13.08
CA LEU A 163 13.30 8.93 -14.18
C LEU A 163 12.78 7.56 -14.64
N GLU A 164 12.90 7.28 -15.94
CA GLU A 164 12.38 6.05 -16.54
C GLU A 164 12.95 4.77 -15.91
N SER A 165 14.26 4.76 -15.64
CA SER A 165 14.95 3.65 -14.96
C SER A 165 14.41 3.40 -13.54
N THR A 166 13.99 4.46 -12.85
CA THR A 166 13.40 4.36 -11.52
C THR A 166 11.95 3.88 -11.62
N LEU A 167 11.23 4.31 -12.65
CA LEU A 167 9.87 3.89 -12.91
C LEU A 167 9.78 2.39 -13.18
N ASP A 168 10.70 1.82 -13.95
CA ASP A 168 10.74 0.37 -14.20
C ASP A 168 10.88 -0.43 -12.90
N LYS A 169 11.81 -0.01 -12.02
CA LYS A 169 11.97 -0.60 -10.69
C LYS A 169 10.68 -0.50 -9.87
N ILE A 170 10.08 0.69 -9.81
CA ILE A 170 8.82 0.93 -9.10
C ILE A 170 7.71 0.02 -9.63
N THR A 171 7.52 -0.05 -10.94
CA THR A 171 6.44 -0.85 -11.55
C THR A 171 6.62 -2.34 -11.32
N ASN A 172 7.86 -2.84 -11.29
CA ASN A 172 8.15 -4.22 -10.91
C ASN A 172 7.81 -4.47 -9.44
N VAL A 173 8.27 -3.61 -8.52
CA VAL A 173 7.96 -3.76 -7.09
C VAL A 173 6.46 -3.68 -6.86
N MET A 174 5.75 -2.72 -7.46
CA MET A 174 4.29 -2.59 -7.36
C MET A 174 3.53 -3.76 -7.95
N SER A 175 4.04 -4.38 -9.01
CA SER A 175 3.47 -5.61 -9.56
C SER A 175 3.57 -6.76 -8.55
N ALA A 176 4.76 -6.96 -7.98
CA ALA A 176 4.98 -7.99 -6.96
C ALA A 176 4.13 -7.72 -5.72
N THR A 177 4.08 -6.48 -5.23
CA THR A 177 3.32 -6.10 -4.04
C THR A 177 1.82 -6.29 -4.24
N ALA A 178 1.25 -5.91 -5.38
CA ALA A 178 -0.19 -6.08 -5.64
C ALA A 178 -0.61 -7.55 -5.70
N ILE A 179 0.27 -8.44 -6.17
CA ILE A 179 -0.05 -9.87 -6.37
C ILE A 179 0.34 -10.71 -5.16
N LEU A 180 1.51 -10.49 -4.58
CA LEU A 180 2.19 -11.42 -3.67
C LEU A 180 2.25 -10.97 -2.21
N ASP A 181 1.94 -9.70 -1.89
CA ASP A 181 1.96 -9.27 -0.48
C ASP A 181 0.91 -10.05 0.34
N LEU A 182 1.28 -10.46 1.54
CA LEU A 182 0.38 -11.23 2.40
C LEU A 182 -0.76 -10.38 2.95
N ASN A 183 -0.56 -9.05 3.06
CA ASN A 183 -1.55 -8.15 3.62
C ASN A 183 -2.39 -7.50 2.51
N TRP A 184 -3.71 -7.69 2.59
CA TRP A 184 -4.65 -7.18 1.59
C TRP A 184 -4.65 -5.65 1.50
N GLU A 185 -4.41 -4.91 2.58
CA GLU A 185 -4.37 -3.44 2.56
C GLU A 185 -3.19 -2.93 1.75
N VAL A 186 -2.03 -3.58 1.89
CA VAL A 186 -0.83 -3.26 1.10
C VAL A 186 -1.11 -3.52 -0.38
N ARG A 187 -1.73 -4.66 -0.71
CA ARG A 187 -2.14 -4.99 -2.10
C ARG A 187 -3.12 -3.96 -2.67
N VAL A 188 -4.12 -3.55 -1.91
CA VAL A 188 -5.08 -2.51 -2.31
C VAL A 188 -4.37 -1.18 -2.57
N LYS A 189 -3.41 -0.78 -1.73
CA LYS A 189 -2.62 0.44 -1.97
C LYS A 189 -1.72 0.35 -3.20
N ALA A 190 -1.21 -0.84 -3.52
CA ALA A 190 -0.49 -1.05 -4.78
C ALA A 190 -1.42 -0.96 -6.00
N LEU A 191 -2.67 -1.41 -5.88
CA LEU A 191 -3.69 -1.20 -6.92
C LEU A 191 -4.10 0.27 -7.06
N ASP A 192 -4.15 1.04 -5.96
CA ASP A 192 -4.34 2.50 -6.01
C ASP A 192 -3.24 3.17 -6.84
N PHE A 193 -1.98 2.71 -6.73
CA PHE A 193 -0.89 3.14 -7.61
C PHE A 193 -1.16 2.82 -9.08
N TRP A 194 -1.57 1.59 -9.41
CA TRP A 194 -1.88 1.21 -10.79
C TRP A 194 -3.03 2.00 -11.39
N SER A 195 -4.05 2.32 -10.60
CA SER A 195 -5.15 3.21 -11.01
C SER A 195 -4.63 4.59 -11.42
N GLN A 196 -3.72 5.18 -10.62
CA GLN A 196 -3.09 6.46 -10.97
C GLN A 196 -2.16 6.35 -12.17
N PHE A 197 -1.42 5.24 -12.29
CA PHE A 197 -0.56 4.97 -13.44
C PHE A 197 -1.34 4.97 -14.76
N ILE A 198 -2.46 4.23 -14.81
CA ILE A 198 -3.35 4.17 -15.97
C ILE A 198 -3.90 5.56 -16.31
N LYS A 199 -4.41 6.29 -15.31
CA LYS A 199 -4.94 7.66 -15.50
C LYS A 199 -3.88 8.60 -16.06
N SER A 200 -2.64 8.54 -15.55
CA SER A 200 -1.53 9.34 -16.06
C SER A 200 -1.24 9.02 -17.54
N ARG A 201 -1.19 7.74 -17.92
CA ARG A 201 -0.92 7.33 -19.31
C ARG A 201 -2.00 7.76 -20.29
N LEU A 202 -3.26 7.66 -19.90
CA LEU A 202 -4.37 8.17 -20.70
C LEU A 202 -4.33 9.69 -20.81
N SER A 203 -4.00 10.38 -19.72
CA SER A 203 -3.86 11.85 -19.70
C SER A 203 -2.71 12.34 -20.58
N ASP A 204 -1.59 11.60 -20.62
CA ASP A 204 -0.47 11.88 -21.52
C ASP A 204 -0.84 11.72 -23.00
N GLN A 205 -1.82 10.87 -23.31
CA GLN A 205 -2.43 10.77 -24.64
C GLN A 205 -3.53 11.81 -24.91
N GLY A 206 -3.83 12.68 -23.94
CA GLY A 206 -4.75 13.81 -24.10
C GLY A 206 -6.16 13.59 -23.54
N MET A 207 -6.38 12.54 -22.74
CA MET A 207 -7.64 12.36 -22.00
C MET A 207 -7.72 13.39 -20.86
N LEU A 208 -8.85 14.09 -20.73
CA LEU A 208 -9.13 15.06 -19.68
C LEU A 208 -10.45 14.67 -19.00
N ASP A 209 -10.46 14.66 -17.66
CA ASP A 209 -11.66 14.35 -16.86
C ASP A 209 -12.38 13.05 -17.27
N GLY A 210 -11.62 12.03 -17.68
CA GLY A 210 -12.15 10.72 -18.08
C GLY A 210 -12.65 10.64 -19.53
N THR A 211 -12.52 11.70 -20.32
CA THR A 211 -12.95 11.73 -21.73
C THR A 211 -11.87 12.34 -22.64
N PHE A 212 -11.81 11.89 -23.89
CA PHE A 212 -11.02 12.53 -24.94
C PHE A 212 -11.81 13.70 -25.54
N PRO A 213 -11.35 14.96 -25.38
CA PRO A 213 -11.99 16.11 -26.00
C PRO A 213 -11.77 16.13 -27.52
N THR A 214 -12.58 16.87 -28.27
CA THR A 214 -12.41 17.00 -29.74
C THR A 214 -11.07 17.59 -30.15
N TYR A 215 -10.52 18.47 -29.31
CA TYR A 215 -9.21 19.08 -29.51
C TYR A 215 -8.39 18.91 -28.24
N THR A 216 -7.13 18.50 -28.38
CA THR A 216 -6.21 18.38 -27.25
C THR A 216 -4.84 18.92 -27.60
N PHE A 217 -4.11 19.44 -26.62
CA PHE A 217 -2.71 19.79 -26.80
C PHE A 217 -1.85 18.53 -26.73
N SER A 218 -1.26 18.14 -27.85
CA SER A 218 -0.31 17.03 -27.87
C SER A 218 1.01 17.48 -27.24
N LYS A 219 1.37 16.89 -26.08
CA LYS A 219 2.69 17.12 -25.46
C LYS A 219 3.85 16.65 -26.37
N GLU A 220 3.62 15.59 -27.13
CA GLU A 220 4.58 15.01 -28.09
C GLU A 220 4.85 15.95 -29.26
N HIS A 221 3.80 16.48 -29.89
CA HIS A 221 3.92 17.34 -31.08
C HIS A 221 3.94 18.85 -30.76
N ARG A 222 3.77 19.21 -29.48
CA ARG A 222 3.66 20.60 -28.97
C ARG A 222 2.66 21.47 -29.74
N ARG A 223 1.54 20.89 -30.18
CA ARG A 223 0.48 21.57 -30.94
C ARG A 223 -0.90 21.07 -30.55
N ILE A 224 -1.93 21.87 -30.84
CA ILE A 224 -3.33 21.43 -30.75
C ILE A 224 -3.60 20.45 -31.89
N VAL A 225 -4.10 19.27 -31.55
CA VAL A 225 -4.44 18.20 -32.48
C VAL A 225 -5.93 17.91 -32.34
N SER A 226 -6.64 17.80 -33.47
CA SER A 226 -8.01 17.29 -33.51
C SER A 226 -8.00 15.78 -33.26
N LEU A 227 -8.84 15.32 -32.35
CA LEU A 227 -8.99 13.91 -32.02
C LEU A 227 -10.22 13.37 -32.75
N ASP A 228 -9.97 12.65 -33.85
CA ASP A 228 -11.00 11.83 -34.48
C ASP A 228 -11.16 10.49 -33.74
N GLU A 229 -12.24 9.74 -34.03
CA GLU A 229 -12.50 8.46 -33.37
C GLU A 229 -11.36 7.44 -33.57
N ASP A 230 -10.66 7.47 -34.70
CA ASP A 230 -9.64 6.48 -35.03
C ASP A 230 -8.29 6.80 -34.38
N GLU A 231 -7.95 8.07 -34.25
CA GLU A 231 -6.82 8.59 -33.52
C GLU A 231 -6.98 8.32 -32.01
N ILE A 232 -8.18 8.51 -31.47
CA ILE A 232 -8.46 8.15 -30.07
C ILE A 232 -8.26 6.65 -29.86
N LYS A 233 -8.79 5.79 -30.74
CA LYS A 233 -8.57 4.34 -30.68
C LYS A 233 -7.08 3.99 -30.74
N LYS A 234 -6.32 4.57 -31.68
CA LYS A 234 -4.87 4.36 -31.80
C LYS A 234 -4.14 4.73 -30.51
N ARG A 235 -4.49 5.85 -29.89
CA ARG A 235 -3.89 6.29 -28.63
C ARG A 235 -4.23 5.39 -27.44
N ILE A 236 -5.48 4.94 -27.33
CA ILE A 236 -5.86 3.99 -26.28
C ILE A 236 -5.15 2.65 -26.49
N ILE A 237 -5.02 2.18 -27.73
CA ILE A 237 -4.25 0.98 -28.08
C ILE A 237 -2.79 1.12 -27.66
N LYS A 238 -2.15 2.26 -27.98
CA LYS A 238 -0.78 2.58 -27.56
C LYS A 238 -0.63 2.51 -26.03
N VAL A 239 -1.58 3.06 -25.28
CA VAL A 239 -1.59 2.97 -23.81
C VAL A 239 -1.73 1.54 -23.33
N LEU A 240 -2.64 0.75 -23.90
CA LEU A 240 -2.82 -0.65 -23.52
C LEU A 240 -1.58 -1.51 -23.79
N ASP A 241 -0.88 -1.25 -24.91
CA ASP A 241 0.38 -1.93 -25.21
C ASP A 241 1.48 -1.53 -24.19
N GLU A 242 1.54 -0.26 -23.76
CA GLU A 242 2.45 0.17 -22.69
C GLU A 242 2.11 -0.48 -21.34
N LEU A 243 0.81 -0.54 -20.99
CA LEU A 243 0.34 -1.19 -19.77
C LEU A 243 0.66 -2.69 -19.75
N ALA A 244 0.54 -3.36 -20.90
CA ALA A 244 0.94 -4.76 -21.06
C ALA A 244 2.44 -4.93 -20.83
N ASN A 245 3.27 -4.09 -21.45
CA ASN A 245 4.73 -4.16 -21.33
C ASN A 245 5.24 -3.99 -19.88
N ARG A 246 4.47 -3.31 -19.03
CA ARG A 246 4.79 -3.13 -17.60
C ARG A 246 4.05 -4.09 -16.66
N ASN A 247 3.46 -5.16 -17.19
CA ASN A 247 2.66 -6.16 -16.46
C ASN A 247 1.40 -5.63 -15.76
N CYS A 248 0.98 -4.38 -16.02
CA CYS A 248 -0.20 -3.80 -15.38
C CYS A 248 -1.47 -4.62 -15.68
N LEU A 249 -1.66 -5.02 -16.95
CA LEU A 249 -2.81 -5.82 -17.35
C LEU A 249 -2.85 -7.18 -16.65
N SER A 250 -1.68 -7.82 -16.49
CA SER A 250 -1.58 -9.08 -15.76
C SER A 250 -1.85 -8.91 -14.26
N VAL A 251 -1.37 -7.84 -13.64
CA VAL A 251 -1.66 -7.52 -12.23
C VAL A 251 -3.17 -7.39 -12.00
N LEU A 252 -3.88 -6.68 -12.87
CA LEU A 252 -5.34 -6.50 -12.73
C LEU A 252 -6.08 -7.84 -12.80
N LEU A 253 -5.72 -8.72 -13.73
CA LEU A 253 -6.37 -10.02 -13.85
C LEU A 253 -6.00 -10.97 -12.71
N ALA A 254 -4.73 -11.01 -12.30
CA ALA A 254 -4.27 -11.86 -11.19
C ALA A 254 -4.92 -11.46 -9.85
N THR A 255 -5.20 -10.17 -9.64
CA THR A 255 -5.87 -9.67 -8.43
C THR A 255 -7.39 -9.85 -8.45
N LEU A 256 -7.97 -10.18 -9.61
CA LEU A 256 -9.36 -10.60 -9.76
C LEU A 256 -9.57 -12.10 -9.55
N ASP A 257 -8.50 -12.87 -9.35
CA ASP A 257 -8.59 -14.31 -9.15
C ASP A 257 -9.33 -14.67 -7.85
N ASN A 258 -9.92 -15.87 -7.83
CA ASN A 258 -10.74 -16.36 -6.72
C ASN A 258 -9.97 -16.47 -5.40
N ASP A 259 -8.66 -16.71 -5.46
CA ASP A 259 -7.81 -16.83 -4.29
C ASP A 259 -7.43 -15.47 -3.67
N SER A 260 -7.75 -14.35 -4.34
CA SER A 260 -7.52 -13.01 -3.80
C SER A 260 -8.58 -12.60 -2.78
N ASP A 261 -8.14 -11.80 -1.80
CA ASP A 261 -9.01 -11.17 -0.81
C ASP A 261 -10.08 -10.32 -1.50
N PHE A 262 -11.29 -10.29 -0.94
CA PHE A 262 -12.41 -9.57 -1.54
C PHE A 262 -12.15 -8.09 -1.75
N GLN A 263 -11.46 -7.40 -0.83
CA GLN A 263 -11.13 -5.97 -1.00
C GLN A 263 -10.14 -5.77 -2.15
N VAL A 264 -9.23 -6.71 -2.36
CA VAL A 264 -8.29 -6.71 -3.48
C VAL A 264 -9.04 -6.94 -4.79
N CYS A 265 -9.92 -7.95 -4.84
CA CYS A 265 -10.79 -8.21 -6.01
C CYS A 265 -11.66 -6.99 -6.34
N LYS A 266 -12.25 -6.36 -5.32
CA LYS A 266 -13.06 -5.15 -5.48
C LYS A 266 -12.24 -3.99 -6.04
N ALA A 267 -11.07 -3.71 -5.47
CA ALA A 267 -10.20 -2.63 -5.94
C ALA A 267 -9.76 -2.84 -7.41
N SER A 268 -9.36 -4.06 -7.76
CA SER A 268 -9.03 -4.39 -9.15
C SER A 268 -10.24 -4.30 -10.07
N GLY A 269 -11.39 -4.81 -9.63
CA GLY A 269 -12.65 -4.79 -10.37
C GLY A 269 -13.10 -3.37 -10.74
N GLU A 270 -12.96 -2.41 -9.84
CA GLU A 270 -13.27 -1.01 -10.13
C GLU A 270 -12.34 -0.41 -11.21
N ILE A 271 -11.05 -0.76 -11.21
CA ILE A 271 -10.12 -0.34 -12.27
C ILE A 271 -10.51 -0.97 -13.61
N VAL A 272 -10.84 -2.26 -13.61
CA VAL A 272 -11.25 -2.95 -14.84
C VAL A 272 -12.59 -2.44 -15.37
N LYS A 273 -13.55 -2.09 -14.50
CA LYS A 273 -14.81 -1.43 -14.90
C LYS A 273 -14.56 -0.07 -15.54
N MET A 274 -13.68 0.75 -14.96
CA MET A 274 -13.28 2.03 -15.55
C MET A 274 -12.70 1.83 -16.97
N LEU A 275 -11.82 0.85 -17.15
CA LEU A 275 -11.27 0.51 -18.48
C LEU A 275 -12.35 0.00 -19.44
N LYS A 276 -13.29 -0.84 -18.96
CA LYS A 276 -14.42 -1.33 -19.76
C LYS A 276 -15.30 -0.19 -20.27
N GLN A 277 -15.58 0.80 -19.43
CA GLN A 277 -16.33 1.99 -19.83
C GLN A 277 -15.62 2.76 -20.95
N ILE A 278 -14.30 2.95 -20.84
CA ILE A 278 -13.49 3.57 -21.89
C ILE A 278 -13.58 2.75 -23.19
N PHE A 279 -13.48 1.42 -23.12
CA PHE A 279 -13.55 0.56 -24.30
C PHE A 279 -14.91 0.66 -25.00
N VAL A 280 -16.00 0.70 -24.23
CA VAL A 280 -17.36 0.86 -24.75
C VAL A 280 -17.52 2.25 -25.39
N SER A 281 -17.14 3.32 -24.69
CA SER A 281 -17.30 4.71 -25.18
C SER A 281 -16.55 4.96 -26.49
N TYR A 282 -15.37 4.37 -26.67
CA TYR A 282 -14.53 4.54 -27.86
C TYR A 282 -14.57 3.35 -28.83
N LYS A 283 -15.58 2.47 -28.69
CA LYS A 283 -15.85 1.33 -29.58
C LYS A 283 -14.62 0.42 -29.79
N ILE A 284 -13.81 0.23 -28.75
CA ILE A 284 -12.67 -0.69 -28.76
C ILE A 284 -13.21 -2.11 -28.63
N ARG A 285 -13.05 -2.89 -29.70
CA ARG A 285 -13.54 -4.27 -29.77
C ARG A 285 -12.41 -5.28 -29.58
N PRO A 286 -12.71 -6.48 -29.07
CA PRO A 286 -11.79 -7.61 -29.18
C PRO A 286 -11.49 -7.83 -30.67
N SER A 287 -10.23 -7.76 -31.07
CA SER A 287 -9.82 -8.09 -32.44
C SER A 287 -10.05 -9.59 -32.68
N CYS A 288 -10.83 -9.95 -33.69
CA CYS A 288 -11.13 -11.35 -34.00
C CYS A 288 -9.99 -12.11 -34.69
N ASN A 289 -8.93 -11.46 -35.19
CA ASN A 289 -7.97 -12.11 -36.09
C ASN A 289 -6.51 -11.84 -35.69
N THR A 290 -5.83 -12.87 -35.18
CA THR A 290 -4.48 -13.26 -35.57
C THR A 290 -4.39 -14.78 -35.45
N GLU A 291 -4.07 -15.45 -36.55
CA GLU A 291 -3.98 -16.92 -36.73
C GLU A 291 -2.86 -17.60 -35.89
N ASN A 292 -2.33 -16.92 -34.87
CA ASN A 292 -1.48 -17.51 -33.83
C ASN A 292 -2.25 -17.76 -32.51
N ASP A 293 -3.54 -17.45 -32.45
CA ASP A 293 -4.40 -17.80 -31.33
C ASP A 293 -4.89 -19.25 -31.52
N ILE A 294 -4.32 -20.15 -30.72
CA ILE A 294 -4.89 -21.49 -30.49
C ILE A 294 -6.39 -21.33 -30.17
N PRO A 295 -7.30 -22.09 -30.81
CA PRO A 295 -8.73 -21.96 -30.56
C PRO A 295 -9.03 -22.32 -29.10
N LEU A 296 -9.40 -21.32 -28.29
CA LEU A 296 -10.04 -21.56 -26.99
C LEU A 296 -11.48 -21.97 -27.29
N VAL A 297 -11.65 -23.27 -27.53
CA VAL A 297 -12.96 -23.93 -27.65
C VAL A 297 -13.79 -23.60 -26.43
N ALA A 298 -15.00 -23.10 -26.71
CA ALA A 298 -16.04 -22.84 -25.73
C ALA A 298 -16.53 -24.15 -25.12
N SER A 299 -15.99 -24.51 -23.96
CA SER A 299 -16.71 -25.24 -22.90
C SER A 299 -15.84 -25.40 -21.65
N ASP A 300 -16.51 -25.32 -20.51
CA ASP A 300 -16.08 -25.80 -19.19
C ASP A 300 -14.96 -25.05 -18.46
N ARG A 301 -15.37 -24.39 -17.36
CA ARG A 301 -14.92 -24.44 -15.93
C ARG A 301 -13.46 -24.79 -15.54
N ASN A 302 -12.58 -25.05 -16.49
CA ASN A 302 -11.19 -25.48 -16.36
C ASN A 302 -10.19 -24.41 -16.82
N LEU A 303 -10.64 -23.22 -17.24
CA LEU A 303 -9.72 -22.12 -17.54
C LEU A 303 -8.99 -21.62 -16.28
N ASN A 304 -9.65 -21.72 -15.11
CA ASN A 304 -9.06 -21.49 -13.80
C ASN A 304 -8.02 -22.56 -13.41
N SER A 305 -7.80 -23.63 -14.16
CA SER A 305 -6.74 -24.61 -13.85
C SER A 305 -5.54 -24.51 -14.80
N LYS A 306 -5.72 -24.00 -16.02
CA LYS A 306 -4.62 -23.85 -17.02
C LYS A 306 -3.87 -22.52 -16.94
N ILE A 307 -4.44 -21.48 -16.33
CA ILE A 307 -3.67 -20.30 -15.90
C ILE A 307 -2.84 -20.65 -14.63
N LEU A 308 -3.17 -21.76 -13.95
CA LEU A 308 -2.87 -22.04 -12.54
C LEU A 308 -2.08 -23.33 -12.27
N SER A 309 -1.40 -23.93 -13.26
CA SER A 309 -0.48 -25.06 -12.98
C SER A 309 0.93 -24.66 -12.51
N LEU A 310 1.18 -23.38 -12.21
CA LEU A 310 2.40 -22.92 -11.53
C LEU A 310 2.09 -22.43 -10.10
N GLY A 311 1.78 -23.38 -9.23
CA GLY A 311 1.61 -23.11 -7.80
C GLY A 311 1.53 -24.36 -6.91
N LYS A 312 1.63 -25.55 -7.50
CA LYS A 312 1.59 -26.83 -6.77
C LYS A 312 2.69 -27.76 -7.26
N THR A 313 3.92 -27.48 -6.88
CA THR A 313 4.95 -28.51 -6.77
C THR A 313 5.64 -28.33 -5.43
N GLN A 314 5.12 -29.11 -4.50
CA GLN A 314 5.73 -29.44 -3.24
C GLN A 314 6.92 -30.33 -3.56
N ASP A 315 8.09 -29.74 -3.82
CA ASP A 315 9.34 -30.51 -3.94
C ASP A 315 10.27 -30.23 -2.78
N ARG A 316 10.32 -31.26 -1.93
CA ARG A 316 11.40 -31.62 -1.02
C ARG A 316 12.75 -31.40 -1.70
N LEU A 317 13.63 -30.63 -1.08
CA LEU A 317 15.07 -30.77 -1.30
C LEU A 317 15.77 -30.86 0.04
N CYS A 318 16.32 -32.05 0.28
CA CYS A 318 17.27 -32.35 1.34
C CYS A 318 18.50 -31.47 1.19
N ILE A 319 18.94 -30.81 2.27
CA ILE A 319 20.32 -30.36 2.40
C ILE A 319 20.89 -30.85 3.73
N ARG A 320 22.01 -31.53 3.56
CA ARG A 320 22.90 -32.22 4.49
C ARG A 320 23.43 -31.27 5.58
N ASN A 321 23.43 -31.76 6.82
CA ASN A 321 24.01 -31.10 7.97
C ASN A 321 25.53 -30.93 7.80
N GLU A 322 26.02 -29.70 7.95
CA GLU A 322 27.36 -29.44 8.49
C GLU A 322 27.24 -28.38 9.58
N THR A 323 27.45 -28.84 10.81
CA THR A 323 27.40 -28.10 12.07
C THR A 323 28.60 -27.17 12.18
N ARG A 324 28.37 -25.87 12.41
CA ARG A 324 29.28 -25.02 13.19
C ARG A 324 28.46 -24.03 14.02
N GLU A 325 28.49 -24.27 15.33
CA GLU A 325 27.89 -23.46 16.38
C GLU A 325 28.54 -22.08 16.46
N ILE A 326 27.74 -21.01 16.52
CA ILE A 326 28.10 -19.76 17.18
C ILE A 326 26.86 -19.30 17.96
N ASP A 327 27.04 -19.17 19.26
CA ASP A 327 26.05 -19.05 20.31
C ASP A 327 25.75 -17.58 20.64
N HIS A 328 24.49 -17.15 20.48
CA HIS A 328 23.96 -15.92 21.10
C HIS A 328 22.45 -16.10 21.35
N GLN A 329 22.09 -16.52 22.57
CA GLN A 329 20.70 -16.55 23.05
C GLN A 329 20.23 -15.16 23.54
N PRO A 330 19.05 -14.66 23.11
CA PRO A 330 18.30 -13.65 23.84
C PRO A 330 17.45 -14.31 24.94
N ARG A 331 17.55 -13.82 26.18
CA ARG A 331 16.79 -14.30 27.35
C ARG A 331 15.30 -13.94 27.23
N ILE A 332 14.43 -14.95 27.22
CA ILE A 332 12.97 -14.81 27.34
C ILE A 332 12.56 -14.92 28.83
N PRO A 333 11.59 -14.12 29.34
CA PRO A 333 11.11 -14.22 30.72
C PRO A 333 10.45 -15.58 31.02
N ALA A 334 10.83 -16.20 32.14
CA ALA A 334 10.43 -17.54 32.56
C ALA A 334 8.90 -17.81 32.64
N LYS A 335 8.07 -16.77 32.65
CA LYS A 335 6.60 -16.89 32.77
C LYS A 335 5.86 -17.35 31.50
N ILE A 336 6.51 -17.36 30.34
CA ILE A 336 5.91 -17.85 29.09
C ILE A 336 6.11 -19.36 28.94
N ILE A 337 7.11 -19.93 29.62
CA ILE A 337 7.49 -21.34 29.52
C ILE A 337 6.43 -22.23 30.19
N ASP A 338 5.87 -21.79 31.32
CA ASP A 338 4.88 -22.58 32.09
C ASP A 338 3.52 -22.76 31.38
N ILE A 339 3.23 -22.02 30.30
CA ILE A 339 1.98 -22.21 29.52
C ILE A 339 2.19 -23.21 28.36
N VAL A 340 3.43 -23.55 28.03
CA VAL A 340 3.76 -24.41 26.88
C VAL A 340 4.00 -25.87 27.31
N ASP A 341 4.29 -26.13 28.58
CA ASP A 341 4.60 -27.46 29.12
C ASP A 341 3.41 -28.16 29.81
N SER A 342 2.18 -27.66 29.68
CA SER A 342 1.01 -28.44 30.06
C SER A 342 0.74 -29.51 29.00
N ASP A 343 1.09 -30.76 29.33
CA ASP A 343 0.83 -31.99 28.59
C ASP A 343 -0.65 -32.10 28.16
N GLU A 344 -0.94 -31.68 26.94
CA GLU A 344 -1.86 -32.30 25.98
C GLU A 344 -1.65 -31.61 24.62
N GLU A 345 -1.59 -32.40 23.55
CA GLU A 345 -1.19 -32.03 22.19
C GLU A 345 -1.65 -30.62 21.76
N ASN A 346 -0.78 -29.61 21.91
CA ASN A 346 -1.08 -28.25 21.48
C ASN A 346 -0.45 -27.98 20.09
N PRO A 347 -1.21 -28.11 18.99
CA PRO A 347 -0.68 -27.91 17.63
C PRO A 347 -0.10 -26.51 17.42
N LEU A 348 -0.57 -25.51 18.19
CA LEU A 348 -0.07 -24.13 18.16
C LEU A 348 1.34 -24.00 18.73
N GLY A 349 1.73 -24.80 19.74
CA GLY A 349 3.09 -24.80 20.29
C GLY A 349 4.12 -25.29 19.27
N SER A 350 3.76 -26.32 18.51
CA SER A 350 4.60 -26.84 17.42
C SER A 350 4.72 -25.88 16.24
N LEU A 351 3.65 -25.12 15.95
CA LEU A 351 3.63 -24.06 14.93
C LEU A 351 4.50 -22.88 15.36
N TYR A 352 4.41 -22.45 16.62
CA TYR A 352 5.17 -21.32 17.15
C TYR A 352 6.68 -21.61 17.15
N LYS A 353 7.09 -22.80 17.60
CA LYS A 353 8.49 -23.29 17.52
C LYS A 353 8.97 -23.39 16.07
N ARG A 354 8.09 -23.79 15.13
CA ARG A 354 8.41 -23.87 13.69
C ARG A 354 8.62 -22.48 13.08
N THR A 355 7.82 -21.47 13.46
CA THR A 355 8.03 -20.08 13.02
C THR A 355 9.29 -19.44 13.59
N LEU A 356 9.61 -19.69 14.87
CA LEU A 356 10.83 -19.19 15.51
C LEU A 356 12.11 -19.79 14.89
N ASN A 357 12.09 -21.07 14.54
CA ASN A 357 13.22 -21.69 13.85
C ASN A 357 13.36 -21.26 12.38
N MET A 358 12.28 -20.73 11.78
CA MET A 358 12.29 -20.21 10.41
C MET A 358 12.84 -18.78 10.35
N SER A 359 12.65 -17.97 11.40
CA SER A 359 13.17 -16.60 11.48
C SER A 359 14.66 -16.54 11.81
N ILE A 360 15.23 -17.54 12.50
CA ILE A 360 16.66 -17.57 12.86
C ILE A 360 17.55 -17.96 11.65
N ASN A 361 17.01 -18.68 10.66
CA ASN A 361 17.76 -19.21 9.51
C ASN A 361 17.47 -18.52 8.17
N ALA A 362 16.72 -17.40 8.15
CA ALA A 362 16.41 -16.68 6.93
C ALA A 362 17.58 -15.77 6.49
N GLN A 363 18.52 -16.32 5.72
CA GLN A 363 19.40 -15.49 4.88
C GLN A 363 18.55 -14.71 3.85
N PRO A 364 18.87 -13.44 3.54
CA PRO A 364 18.10 -12.63 2.61
C PRO A 364 18.22 -13.21 1.19
N SER A 365 17.19 -13.91 0.74
CA SER A 365 17.19 -14.51 -0.59
C SER A 365 17.09 -13.42 -1.65
N LYS A 366 18.09 -13.36 -2.53
CA LYS A 366 18.16 -12.54 -3.74
C LYS A 366 16.82 -12.52 -4.50
N SER A 367 16.38 -11.30 -4.84
CA SER A 367 15.31 -10.93 -5.78
C SER A 367 14.60 -12.11 -6.48
N LYS A 368 13.50 -12.58 -5.89
CA LYS A 368 12.54 -13.44 -6.60
C LYS A 368 11.83 -12.60 -7.65
N ASN A 369 12.45 -12.51 -8.82
CA ASN A 369 11.87 -11.87 -10.00
C ASN A 369 10.50 -12.45 -10.30
N ILE A 370 9.59 -11.58 -10.77
CA ILE A 370 8.24 -11.87 -11.26
C ILE A 370 8.33 -12.74 -12.52
N LYS A 371 8.73 -14.01 -12.36
CA LYS A 371 8.66 -15.05 -13.40
C LYS A 371 7.32 -15.80 -13.36
N TYR A 372 6.43 -15.42 -12.45
CA TYR A 372 5.23 -16.18 -12.09
C TYR A 372 3.93 -15.60 -12.64
N VAL A 373 3.98 -14.52 -13.40
CA VAL A 373 2.80 -13.88 -13.97
C VAL A 373 2.89 -14.05 -15.49
N SER A 374 1.90 -14.72 -16.08
CA SER A 374 1.78 -14.79 -17.53
C SER A 374 1.67 -13.36 -18.08
N ASN A 375 2.50 -13.06 -19.09
CA ASN A 375 2.45 -11.74 -19.73
C ASN A 375 1.13 -11.65 -20.51
N VAL A 376 0.18 -10.87 -20.00
CA VAL A 376 -1.14 -10.71 -20.60
C VAL A 376 -1.04 -9.62 -21.65
N ASN A 377 -1.26 -10.00 -22.91
CA ASN A 377 -1.29 -9.03 -23.99
C ASN A 377 -2.63 -8.25 -24.02
N ARG A 378 -2.62 -7.12 -24.73
CA ARG A 378 -3.80 -6.26 -24.91
C ARG A 378 -5.04 -7.03 -25.38
N SER A 379 -4.90 -7.89 -26.40
CA SER A 379 -6.02 -8.61 -27.00
C SER A 379 -6.67 -9.60 -26.01
N GLN A 380 -5.85 -10.33 -25.26
CA GLN A 380 -6.29 -11.22 -24.18
C GLN A 380 -7.03 -10.44 -23.09
N PHE A 381 -6.46 -9.31 -22.66
CA PHE A 381 -7.08 -8.46 -21.66
C PHE A 381 -8.45 -7.95 -22.11
N ILE A 382 -8.55 -7.33 -23.30
CA ILE A 382 -9.82 -6.82 -23.84
C ILE A 382 -10.86 -7.93 -23.90
N ARG A 383 -10.50 -9.11 -24.41
CA ARG A 383 -11.40 -10.27 -24.47
C ARG A 383 -11.93 -10.68 -23.09
N MET A 384 -11.06 -10.74 -22.08
CA MET A 384 -11.47 -11.05 -20.72
C MET A 384 -12.40 -9.99 -20.13
N VAL A 385 -12.09 -8.70 -20.29
CA VAL A 385 -12.92 -7.60 -19.77
C VAL A 385 -14.35 -7.61 -20.34
N PHE A 386 -14.50 -7.94 -21.63
CA PHE A 386 -15.82 -8.06 -22.24
C PHE A 386 -16.59 -9.31 -21.81
N ASN A 387 -15.90 -10.45 -21.67
CA ASN A 387 -16.53 -11.73 -21.29
C ASN A 387 -16.80 -11.86 -19.79
N TYR A 388 -16.08 -11.12 -18.96
CA TYR A 388 -16.18 -11.21 -17.50
C TYR A 388 -17.20 -10.21 -16.96
N ASN A 389 -18.23 -10.72 -16.26
CA ASN A 389 -19.18 -9.88 -15.54
C ASN A 389 -18.66 -9.63 -14.13
N ILE A 390 -17.93 -8.52 -13.97
CA ILE A 390 -17.32 -8.12 -12.71
C ILE A 390 -18.38 -7.86 -11.64
N ASP A 391 -19.54 -7.31 -12.00
CA ASP A 391 -20.60 -7.02 -11.03
C ASP A 391 -21.20 -8.31 -10.46
N ALA A 392 -21.56 -9.25 -11.32
CA ALA A 392 -22.04 -10.57 -10.88
C ALA A 392 -20.99 -11.30 -10.03
N TYR A 393 -19.72 -11.20 -10.41
CA TYR A 393 -18.61 -11.81 -9.66
C TYR A 393 -18.46 -11.23 -8.24
N LEU A 394 -18.50 -9.90 -8.10
CA LEU A 394 -18.40 -9.24 -6.80
C LEU A 394 -19.66 -9.47 -5.96
N GLU A 395 -20.82 -9.54 -6.59
CA GLU A 395 -22.09 -9.89 -5.95
C GLU A 395 -22.12 -11.33 -5.45
N GLU A 396 -21.46 -12.29 -6.10
CA GLU A 396 -21.36 -13.68 -5.61
C GLU A 396 -20.46 -13.78 -4.36
N LYS A 397 -19.34 -13.04 -4.33
CA LYS A 397 -18.43 -13.06 -3.17
C LYS A 397 -18.96 -12.31 -1.93
N ASN A 398 -19.85 -11.33 -2.09
CA ASN A 398 -20.34 -10.50 -0.99
C ASN A 398 -21.26 -11.26 0.03
N PRO A 399 -22.22 -12.11 -0.40
CA PRO A 399 -22.99 -12.98 0.49
C PRO A 399 -22.14 -13.96 1.27
N TRP A 400 -21.10 -14.54 0.67
CA TRP A 400 -20.19 -15.46 1.36
C TRP A 400 -19.57 -14.80 2.60
N LEU A 401 -19.12 -13.55 2.48
CA LEU A 401 -18.58 -12.78 3.62
C LEU A 401 -19.64 -12.48 4.68
N LYS A 402 -20.85 -12.09 4.28
CA LYS A 402 -21.93 -11.79 5.24
C LYS A 402 -22.33 -13.02 6.04
N THR A 403 -22.42 -14.18 5.40
CA THR A 403 -22.78 -15.44 6.05
C THR A 403 -21.70 -15.88 7.05
N HIS A 404 -20.41 -15.75 6.70
CA HIS A 404 -19.31 -16.12 7.59
C HIS A 404 -19.06 -15.10 8.72
N ALA A 405 -19.24 -13.80 8.47
CA ALA A 405 -19.14 -12.77 9.50
C ALA A 405 -20.23 -12.92 10.57
N ASN A 406 -21.44 -13.30 10.17
CA ASN A 406 -22.54 -13.59 11.10
C ASN A 406 -22.26 -14.86 11.93
N SER A 407 -21.64 -15.88 11.33
CA SER A 407 -21.21 -17.08 12.05
C SER A 407 -20.12 -16.76 13.08
N PHE A 408 -19.11 -15.96 12.72
CA PHE A 408 -18.06 -15.55 13.66
C PHE A 408 -18.60 -14.69 14.81
N ARG A 409 -19.54 -13.80 14.51
CA ARG A 409 -20.24 -13.00 15.54
C ARG A 409 -21.08 -13.88 16.46
N SER A 410 -21.72 -14.93 15.94
CA SER A 410 -22.40 -15.94 16.75
C SER A 410 -21.41 -16.65 17.68
N ILE A 411 -20.26 -17.09 17.16
CA ILE A 411 -19.22 -17.75 17.97
C ILE A 411 -18.69 -16.82 19.07
N ILE A 412 -18.42 -15.55 18.76
CA ILE A 412 -18.01 -14.58 19.78
C ILE A 412 -19.11 -14.38 20.83
N ASN A 413 -20.37 -14.27 20.41
CA ASN A 413 -21.49 -14.18 21.34
C ASN A 413 -21.59 -15.44 22.21
N ASP A 414 -21.39 -16.62 21.64
CA ASP A 414 -21.39 -17.89 22.37
C ASP A 414 -20.25 -17.96 23.40
N ILE A 415 -19.05 -17.48 23.04
CA ILE A 415 -17.90 -17.37 23.96
C ILE A 415 -18.19 -16.37 25.08
N ILE A 416 -18.78 -15.21 24.77
CA ILE A 416 -19.16 -14.20 25.77
C ILE A 416 -20.22 -14.77 26.71
N VAL A 417 -21.24 -15.44 26.19
CA VAL A 417 -22.31 -16.06 26.97
C VAL A 417 -21.77 -17.21 27.84
N ALA A 418 -20.88 -18.04 27.31
CA ALA A 418 -20.21 -19.11 28.07
C ALA A 418 -19.37 -18.53 29.22
N HIS A 419 -18.65 -17.43 28.96
CA HIS A 419 -17.85 -16.76 29.99
C HIS A 419 -18.73 -16.08 31.07
N GLN A 420 -19.88 -15.54 30.68
CA GLN A 420 -20.88 -15.01 31.62
C GLN A 420 -21.52 -16.11 32.46
N ARG A 421 -21.85 -17.28 31.87
CA ARG A 421 -22.38 -18.43 32.61
C ARG A 421 -21.38 -18.99 33.63
N ASN A 422 -20.09 -19.02 33.31
CA ASN A 422 -19.06 -19.41 34.28
C ASN A 422 -18.93 -18.42 35.46
N LYS A 423 -19.24 -17.13 35.27
CA LYS A 423 -19.30 -16.17 36.39
C LYS A 423 -20.54 -16.35 37.27
N VAL A 424 -21.67 -16.78 36.70
CA VAL A 424 -22.91 -17.04 37.44
C VAL A 424 -22.77 -18.31 38.29
N ASN A 425 -22.15 -19.37 37.77
CA ASN A 425 -21.92 -20.61 38.52
C ASN A 425 -20.90 -20.48 39.67
N HIS A 426 -20.07 -19.43 39.67
CA HIS A 426 -19.18 -19.12 40.79
C HIS A 426 -19.83 -18.28 41.89
N MET A 427 -21.03 -17.73 41.69
CA MET A 427 -21.78 -16.98 42.71
C MET A 427 -22.84 -17.80 43.46
N GLU A 428 -23.07 -19.07 43.09
CA GLU A 428 -23.98 -19.98 43.82
C GLU A 428 -23.27 -20.87 44.87
N TYR A 429 -21.96 -20.70 45.06
CA TYR A 429 -21.21 -21.30 46.17
C TYR A 429 -20.43 -20.24 46.94
N CYS A 430 -21.15 -19.40 47.70
CA CYS A 430 -20.67 -18.68 48.87
C CYS A 430 -21.76 -18.69 49.94
#